data_AF-W9KUU8-F1
#
_entry.id   AF-W9KUU8-F1
#
_cell.length_a   1.000
_cell.length_b   1.000
_cell.length_c   1.000
_cell.angle_alpha   90.00
_cell.angle_beta   90.00
_cell.angle_gamma   90.00
#
_symmetry.space_group_name_H-M   'P 1'
#
loop_
_entity.id
_entity.type
_entity.pdbx_description
1 polymer ?
#
loop_
_entity_poly.entity_id
_entity_poly.type
_entity_poly.pdbx_seq_one_letter_code
_entity_poly.pdbx_strand_id
1 'polypeptide(L)'
;MNYPMRDKAAHFRRPLGQDQNTANIPIIDISAPDADQKEVAKQLVDAAEEHGFIYIRNLGHDIQAKDIDGAFDLVRKSFECPLEEKQRCTIQTNNRGWSGMHSETLDPKHQKVGDFKEAFNFGEFADGKAQQPLPSDLVPDEPQISAFANSCHDLCQKLLYLLGLGLGVDDFFSSAHNTEKGASSSILRFLRYPPPESTAHSEDDIRAGAHSDYGSITLLFRLKGQAGLEVLRKDNPAHSHQHRRPVVILDERALPQHFT
;
A
#
# COMPACT_ATOMS: atom_id res chain seq x y z
N MET A 1 -18.69 -50.40 5.45
CA MET A 1 -18.19 -49.54 4.36
C MET A 1 -19.12 -48.34 4.30
N ASN A 2 -18.99 -47.28 5.12
CA ASN A 2 -17.91 -46.30 5.28
C ASN A 2 -17.44 -45.65 3.98
N TYR A 3 -17.93 -44.43 3.72
CA TYR A 3 -17.08 -43.23 3.69
C TYR A 3 -17.89 -42.00 4.16
N PRO A 4 -17.39 -41.22 5.12
CA PRO A 4 -18.13 -40.09 5.68
C PRO A 4 -17.99 -38.82 4.82
N MET A 5 -19.06 -38.03 4.78
CA MET A 5 -19.07 -36.66 4.28
C MET A 5 -18.02 -35.83 5.04
N ARG A 6 -16.96 -35.39 4.37
CA ARG A 6 -16.00 -34.43 4.92
C ARG A 6 -16.60 -33.03 4.80
N ASP A 7 -16.85 -32.44 5.95
CA ASP A 7 -17.10 -31.02 6.12
C ASP A 7 -15.87 -30.24 5.61
N LYS A 8 -16.02 -29.49 4.51
CA LYS A 8 -14.93 -28.80 3.79
C LYS A 8 -14.80 -27.31 4.16
N ALA A 9 -15.27 -26.90 5.33
CA ALA A 9 -15.07 -25.54 5.83
C ALA A 9 -13.69 -25.30 6.50
N ALA A 10 -12.76 -26.26 6.44
CA ALA A 10 -11.55 -26.24 7.26
C ALA A 10 -10.31 -25.55 6.65
N HIS A 11 -10.36 -25.00 5.43
CA HIS A 11 -9.16 -24.42 4.79
C HIS A 11 -8.89 -22.94 5.07
N PHE A 12 -9.74 -22.23 5.84
CA PHE A 12 -9.51 -20.83 6.24
C PHE A 12 -9.15 -20.63 7.72
N ARG A 13 -8.88 -21.70 8.48
CA ARG A 13 -8.36 -21.58 9.85
C ARG A 13 -7.14 -22.47 10.03
N ARG A 14 -5.95 -21.93 9.72
CA ARG A 14 -4.73 -22.43 10.36
C ARG A 14 -4.82 -22.06 11.85
N PRO A 15 -4.65 -23.00 12.79
CA PRO A 15 -4.54 -22.66 14.20
C PRO A 15 -3.35 -21.70 14.37
N LEU A 16 -3.52 -20.65 15.17
CA LEU A 16 -2.44 -19.82 15.68
C LEU A 16 -1.57 -20.69 16.62
N GLY A 17 -0.74 -21.55 16.03
CA GLY A 17 0.40 -22.12 16.72
C GLY A 17 1.40 -21.00 17.01
N GLN A 18 2.01 -21.02 18.18
CA GLN A 18 2.95 -20.00 18.64
C GLN A 18 3.95 -19.62 17.55
N ASP A 19 3.86 -18.37 17.11
CA ASP A 19 4.37 -17.88 15.84
C ASP A 19 5.86 -17.58 15.94
N GLN A 20 6.70 -18.56 15.58
CA GLN A 20 8.14 -18.36 15.31
C GLN A 20 8.37 -17.69 13.93
N ASN A 21 7.31 -17.19 13.27
CA ASN A 21 7.34 -16.79 11.85
C ASN A 21 6.91 -15.34 11.58
N THR A 22 6.91 -14.47 12.58
CA THR A 22 6.70 -13.03 12.37
C THR A 22 7.97 -12.38 11.81
N ALA A 23 7.86 -11.62 10.71
CA ALA A 23 9.00 -10.94 10.07
C ALA A 23 9.68 -9.84 10.93
N ASN A 24 9.17 -9.60 12.15
CA ASN A 24 9.65 -8.63 13.15
C ASN A 24 10.09 -7.29 12.54
N ILE A 25 9.22 -6.71 11.70
CA ILE A 25 9.46 -5.45 11.02
C ILE A 25 9.44 -4.33 12.06
N PRO A 26 10.48 -3.47 12.13
CA PRO A 26 10.58 -2.45 13.17
C PRO A 26 9.53 -1.35 13.00
N ILE A 27 9.15 -0.75 14.14
CA ILE A 27 8.35 0.48 14.21
C ILE A 27 9.28 1.64 14.53
N ILE A 28 9.36 2.62 13.63
CA ILE A 28 10.22 3.80 13.77
C ILE A 28 9.36 5.04 13.99
N ASP A 29 9.63 5.76 15.08
CA ASP A 29 8.94 6.99 15.42
C ASP A 29 9.59 8.20 14.74
N ILE A 30 8.82 8.87 13.87
CA ILE A 30 9.24 10.08 13.14
C ILE A 30 8.54 11.35 13.65
N SER A 31 7.80 11.23 14.76
CA SER A 31 6.94 12.28 15.32
C SER A 31 7.57 13.04 16.49
N ALA A 32 8.59 12.46 17.12
CA ALA A 32 9.21 13.03 18.30
C ALA A 32 9.91 14.37 17.96
N PRO A 33 9.48 15.51 18.53
CA PRO A 33 9.98 16.84 18.16
C PRO A 33 11.45 17.06 18.53
N ASP A 34 11.92 16.39 19.58
CA ASP A 34 13.30 16.47 20.07
C ASP A 34 14.14 15.25 19.64
N ALA A 35 13.64 14.42 18.73
CA ALA A 35 14.40 13.26 18.26
C ALA A 35 15.65 13.70 17.49
N ASP A 36 16.75 13.00 17.74
CA ASP A 36 17.94 13.13 16.90
C ASP A 36 17.61 12.60 15.50
N GLN A 37 17.47 13.51 14.54
CA GLN A 37 17.16 13.17 13.15
C GLN A 37 18.18 12.20 12.55
N LYS A 38 19.45 12.22 12.98
CA LYS A 38 20.46 11.30 12.49
C LYS A 38 20.22 9.88 12.98
N GLU A 39 19.76 9.73 14.21
CA GLU A 39 19.42 8.42 14.76
C GLU A 39 18.17 7.85 14.09
N VAL A 40 17.12 8.67 13.89
CA VAL A 40 15.92 8.26 13.14
C VAL A 40 16.28 7.87 11.71
N ALA A 41 17.11 8.68 11.04
CA ALA A 41 17.59 8.40 9.69
C ALA A 41 18.36 7.08 9.61
N LYS A 42 19.24 6.81 10.57
CA LYS A 42 19.98 5.55 10.66
C LYS A 42 19.03 4.36 10.85
N GLN A 43 18.07 4.46 11.77
CA GLN A 43 17.08 3.41 11.99
C GLN A 43 16.29 3.09 10.71
N LEU A 44 15.89 4.12 9.95
CA LEU A 44 15.18 3.95 8.68
C LEU A 44 16.03 3.20 7.64
N VAL A 45 17.32 3.53 7.53
CA VAL A 45 18.25 2.86 6.61
C VAL A 45 18.48 1.41 7.03
N ASP A 46 18.78 1.17 8.31
CA ASP A 46 19.01 -0.17 8.85
C ASP A 46 17.78 -1.07 8.60
N ALA A 47 16.58 -0.54 8.85
CA ALA A 47 15.33 -1.27 8.60
C ALA A 47 15.05 -1.51 7.11
N ALA A 48 15.32 -0.53 6.26
CA ALA A 48 15.19 -0.67 4.81
C ALA A 48 16.14 -1.74 4.24
N GLU A 49 17.39 -1.76 4.69
CA GLU A 49 18.40 -2.73 4.24
C GLU A 49 18.07 -4.16 4.68
N GLU A 50 17.61 -4.33 5.92
CA GLU A 50 17.36 -5.66 6.47
C GLU A 50 16.02 -6.24 6.01
N HIS A 51 14.96 -5.44 6.02
CA HIS A 51 13.60 -5.93 5.80
C HIS A 51 13.01 -5.51 4.45
N GLY A 52 13.44 -4.38 3.88
CA GLY A 52 12.76 -3.71 2.76
C GLY A 52 11.37 -3.16 3.13
N PHE A 53 10.96 -3.30 4.39
CA PHE A 53 9.69 -2.88 4.95
C PHE A 53 9.93 -2.19 6.29
N ILE A 54 9.13 -1.18 6.59
CA ILE A 54 9.24 -0.40 7.83
C ILE A 54 7.83 -0.04 8.30
N TYR A 55 7.54 -0.16 9.61
CA TYR A 55 6.38 0.53 10.18
C TYR A 55 6.81 1.92 10.67
N ILE A 56 6.03 2.95 10.37
CA ILE A 56 6.27 4.30 10.90
C ILE A 56 5.18 4.73 11.87
N ARG A 57 5.60 5.45 12.89
CA ARG A 57 4.75 6.17 13.84
C ARG A 57 4.93 7.67 13.59
N ASN A 58 3.86 8.34 13.17
CA ASN A 58 3.86 9.80 12.99
C ASN A 58 2.93 10.54 13.99
N LEU A 59 2.20 9.82 14.84
CA LEU A 59 1.26 10.36 15.85
C LEU A 59 0.28 11.44 15.36
N GLY A 60 -0.03 11.47 14.07
CA GLY A 60 -0.92 12.46 13.47
C GLY A 60 -0.27 13.80 13.14
N HIS A 61 1.05 13.94 13.30
CA HIS A 61 1.78 15.16 12.95
C HIS A 61 1.93 15.34 11.44
N ASP A 62 2.24 14.25 10.73
CA ASP A 62 2.43 14.29 9.27
C ASP A 62 1.10 14.04 8.53
N ILE A 63 0.33 13.03 8.95
CA ILE A 63 -1.00 12.74 8.40
C ILE A 63 -1.96 12.41 9.55
N GLN A 64 -3.03 13.19 9.71
CA GLN A 64 -3.96 12.98 10.83
C GLN A 64 -4.78 11.71 10.62
N ALA A 65 -5.17 11.09 11.73
CA ALA A 65 -5.94 9.84 11.69
C ALA A 65 -7.25 9.98 10.90
N LYS A 66 -7.96 11.10 11.10
CA LYS A 66 -9.20 11.44 10.41
C LYS A 66 -9.04 11.54 8.89
N ASP A 67 -7.86 11.94 8.40
CA ASP A 67 -7.61 12.13 6.96
C ASP A 67 -7.43 10.76 6.29
N ILE A 68 -6.79 9.81 6.99
CA ILE A 68 -6.66 8.42 6.54
C ILE A 68 -8.01 7.69 6.63
N ASP A 69 -8.78 7.90 7.69
CA ASP A 69 -10.14 7.35 7.80
C ASP A 69 -11.04 7.90 6.68
N GLY A 70 -10.99 9.21 6.44
CA GLY A 70 -11.67 9.87 5.32
C GLY A 70 -11.23 9.33 3.95
N ALA A 71 -9.94 9.05 3.75
CA ALA A 71 -9.46 8.40 2.54
C ALA A 71 -10.05 7.00 2.36
N PHE A 72 -10.18 6.21 3.43
CA PHE A 72 -10.87 4.91 3.35
C PHE A 72 -12.37 5.03 3.07
N ASP A 73 -13.02 6.11 3.52
CA ASP A 73 -14.42 6.40 3.18
C ASP A 73 -14.55 6.68 1.68
N LEU A 74 -13.63 7.46 1.11
CA LEU A 74 -13.54 7.75 -0.33
C LEU A 74 -13.23 6.50 -1.15
N VAL A 75 -12.36 5.62 -0.66
CA VAL A 75 -12.10 4.31 -1.25
C VAL A 75 -13.42 3.53 -1.34
N ARG A 76 -14.17 3.39 -0.24
CA ARG A 76 -15.46 2.68 -0.25
C ARG A 76 -16.43 3.30 -1.25
N LYS A 77 -16.63 4.62 -1.17
CA LYS A 77 -17.51 5.36 -2.08
C LYS A 77 -17.14 5.15 -3.56
N SER A 78 -15.85 5.17 -3.89
CA SER A 78 -15.37 4.99 -5.27
C SER A 78 -15.73 3.61 -5.85
N PHE A 79 -15.70 2.55 -5.03
CA PHE A 79 -16.00 1.19 -5.49
C PHE A 79 -17.49 0.82 -5.40
N GLU A 80 -18.28 1.58 -4.62
CA GLU A 80 -19.75 1.52 -4.57
C GLU A 80 -20.43 2.24 -5.74
N CYS A 81 -19.70 3.12 -6.45
CA CYS A 81 -20.20 3.76 -7.67
C CYS A 81 -20.68 2.72 -8.71
N PRO A 82 -21.72 3.03 -9.51
CA PRO A 82 -22.22 2.12 -10.54
C PRO A 82 -21.11 1.65 -11.49
N LEU A 83 -21.19 0.39 -11.92
CA LEU A 83 -20.16 -0.24 -12.74
C LEU A 83 -19.93 0.56 -14.04
N GLU A 84 -21.00 1.05 -14.66
CA GLU A 84 -20.95 1.84 -15.89
C GLU A 84 -20.16 3.14 -15.68
N GLU A 85 -20.25 3.76 -14.50
CA GLU A 85 -19.47 4.95 -14.17
C GLU A 85 -17.98 4.62 -14.01
N LYS A 86 -17.68 3.55 -13.29
CA LYS A 86 -16.29 3.07 -13.09
C LYS A 86 -15.65 2.67 -14.43
N GLN A 87 -16.40 2.02 -15.32
CA GLN A 87 -15.94 1.65 -16.67
C GLN A 87 -15.61 2.88 -17.54
N ARG A 88 -16.34 3.99 -17.43
CA ARG A 88 -15.99 5.25 -18.11
C ARG A 88 -14.66 5.85 -17.62
N CYS A 89 -14.21 5.43 -16.44
CA CYS A 89 -12.95 5.85 -15.83
C CYS A 89 -11.83 4.81 -15.99
N THR A 90 -11.96 3.85 -16.91
CA THR A 90 -11.00 2.74 -17.08
C THR A 90 -9.55 3.23 -17.21
N ILE A 91 -8.65 2.54 -16.51
CA ILE A 91 -7.23 2.84 -16.47
C ILE A 91 -6.61 2.89 -17.87
N GLN A 92 -5.78 3.91 -18.11
CA GLN A 92 -5.09 4.14 -19.39
C GLN A 92 -3.60 3.84 -19.29
N THR A 93 -2.86 3.95 -20.40
CA THR A 93 -1.41 3.73 -20.47
C THR A 93 -0.58 4.67 -19.60
N ASN A 94 -1.18 5.77 -19.13
CA ASN A 94 -0.59 6.69 -18.16
C ASN A 94 -0.73 6.22 -16.70
N ASN A 95 -1.24 5.02 -16.46
CA ASN A 95 -1.45 4.41 -15.14
C ASN A 95 -2.46 5.15 -14.24
N ARG A 96 -3.44 5.84 -14.84
CA ARG A 96 -4.51 6.58 -14.13
C ARG A 96 -5.87 6.05 -14.52
N GLY A 97 -6.77 5.88 -13.55
CA GLY A 97 -8.13 5.37 -13.72
C GLY A 97 -8.41 4.07 -12.97
N TRP A 98 -9.59 3.51 -13.21
CA TRP A 98 -10.12 2.31 -12.57
C TRP A 98 -9.69 1.03 -13.29
N SER A 99 -9.32 0.02 -12.51
CA SER A 99 -9.02 -1.34 -12.96
C SER A 99 -9.99 -2.30 -12.28
N GLY A 100 -10.69 -3.09 -13.08
CA GLY A 100 -11.69 -4.04 -12.58
C GLY A 100 -11.07 -5.34 -12.04
N MET A 101 -11.92 -6.20 -11.50
CA MET A 101 -11.55 -7.54 -11.05
C MET A 101 -10.77 -8.31 -12.11
N HIS A 102 -9.69 -8.97 -11.70
CA HIS A 102 -8.81 -9.78 -12.56
C HIS A 102 -8.17 -9.04 -13.73
N SER A 103 -8.20 -7.70 -13.75
CA SER A 103 -7.63 -6.91 -14.87
C SER A 103 -6.11 -6.79 -14.80
N GLU A 104 -5.51 -6.87 -13.62
CA GLU A 104 -4.05 -6.85 -13.40
C GLU A 104 -3.57 -8.23 -12.96
N THR A 105 -2.42 -8.70 -13.44
CA THR A 105 -1.79 -9.95 -13.00
C THR A 105 -0.37 -9.64 -12.57
N LEU A 106 -0.11 -9.57 -11.25
CA LEU A 106 1.18 -9.16 -10.71
C LEU A 106 2.25 -10.25 -10.79
N ASP A 107 1.84 -11.52 -10.74
CA ASP A 107 2.71 -12.68 -10.89
C ASP A 107 2.25 -13.57 -12.06
N PRO A 108 2.41 -13.12 -13.32
CA PRO A 108 1.92 -13.83 -14.49
C PRO A 108 2.62 -15.18 -14.73
N LYS A 109 3.72 -15.47 -14.02
CA LYS A 109 4.43 -16.75 -14.12
C LYS A 109 3.78 -17.84 -13.29
N HIS A 110 3.12 -17.49 -12.19
CA HIS A 110 2.55 -18.47 -11.26
C HIS A 110 1.01 -18.36 -11.14
N GLN A 111 0.43 -17.24 -11.56
CA GLN A 111 -1.02 -17.04 -11.56
C GLN A 111 -1.69 -17.56 -12.83
N LYS A 112 -2.83 -18.23 -12.66
CA LYS A 112 -3.70 -18.65 -13.78
C LYS A 112 -4.78 -17.63 -14.12
N VAL A 113 -5.19 -16.84 -13.14
CA VAL A 113 -6.18 -15.77 -13.25
C VAL A 113 -5.57 -14.46 -12.73
N GLY A 114 -6.09 -13.33 -13.19
CA GLY A 114 -5.65 -12.03 -12.68
C GLY A 114 -5.91 -11.87 -11.19
N ASP A 115 -5.36 -10.82 -10.61
CA ASP A 115 -5.49 -10.49 -9.19
C ASP A 115 -6.97 -10.28 -8.80
N PHE A 116 -7.35 -10.88 -7.68
CA PHE A 116 -8.69 -10.75 -7.11
C PHE A 116 -8.86 -9.43 -6.35
N LYS A 117 -8.79 -8.31 -7.09
CA LYS A 117 -8.92 -6.95 -6.59
C LYS A 117 -9.50 -5.99 -7.63
N GLU A 118 -10.09 -4.89 -7.16
CA GLU A 118 -10.29 -3.67 -7.94
C GLU A 118 -9.29 -2.60 -7.50
N ALA A 119 -8.91 -1.71 -8.42
CA ALA A 119 -8.04 -0.58 -8.13
C ALA A 119 -8.56 0.72 -8.77
N PHE A 120 -8.23 1.86 -8.18
CA PHE A 120 -8.40 3.18 -8.81
C PHE A 120 -7.14 4.01 -8.57
N ASN A 121 -6.42 4.31 -9.64
CA ASN A 121 -5.18 5.07 -9.60
C ASN A 121 -5.41 6.55 -9.92
N PHE A 122 -4.83 7.41 -9.09
CA PHE A 122 -4.75 8.85 -9.29
C PHE A 122 -3.31 9.26 -9.50
N GLY A 123 -3.04 9.97 -10.59
CA GLY A 123 -1.76 10.64 -10.78
C GLY A 123 -1.69 11.95 -10.01
N GLU A 124 -0.73 12.79 -10.37
CA GLU A 124 -0.62 14.15 -9.86
C GLU A 124 -1.89 14.96 -10.11
N PHE A 125 -2.30 15.73 -9.10
CA PHE A 125 -3.41 16.65 -9.18
C PHE A 125 -2.90 18.02 -9.65
N ALA A 126 -3.49 18.56 -10.72
CA ALA A 126 -3.18 19.91 -11.21
C ALA A 126 -4.24 20.88 -10.69
N ASP A 127 -3.84 21.92 -9.95
CA ASP A 127 -4.76 22.89 -9.33
C ASP A 127 -5.88 22.22 -8.49
N GLY A 128 -5.53 21.14 -7.79
CA GLY A 128 -6.47 20.35 -6.99
C GLY A 128 -7.41 19.44 -7.80
N LYS A 129 -7.14 19.26 -9.10
CA LYS A 129 -7.95 18.46 -10.02
C LYS A 129 -7.25 17.20 -10.50
N ALA A 130 -7.98 16.09 -10.50
CA ALA A 130 -7.56 14.83 -11.09
C ALA A 130 -7.40 14.99 -12.60
N GLN A 131 -6.38 14.34 -13.15
CA GLN A 131 -6.08 14.38 -14.58
C GLN A 131 -6.66 13.18 -15.33
N GLN A 132 -7.74 12.60 -14.79
CA GLN A 132 -8.48 11.48 -15.36
C GLN A 132 -9.97 11.64 -15.03
N PRO A 133 -10.88 11.00 -15.80
CA PRO A 133 -12.30 10.98 -15.46
C PRO A 133 -12.54 10.38 -14.06
N LEU A 134 -13.53 10.93 -13.36
CA LEU A 134 -14.00 10.42 -12.07
C LEU A 134 -15.50 10.05 -12.19
N PRO A 135 -15.97 9.06 -11.42
CA PRO A 135 -17.40 8.84 -11.22
C PRO A 135 -18.08 10.09 -10.68
N SER A 136 -19.33 10.32 -11.05
CA SER A 136 -20.07 11.55 -10.74
C SER A 136 -20.17 11.79 -9.23
N ASP A 137 -20.37 10.72 -8.45
CA ASP A 137 -20.45 10.77 -7.00
C ASP A 137 -19.11 11.12 -6.33
N LEU A 138 -17.99 10.91 -7.01
CA LEU A 138 -16.65 11.18 -6.46
C LEU A 138 -16.16 12.61 -6.79
N VAL A 139 -16.71 13.26 -7.82
CA VAL A 139 -16.35 14.63 -8.21
C VAL A 139 -16.44 15.64 -7.06
N PRO A 140 -17.48 15.62 -6.19
CA PRO A 140 -17.55 16.54 -5.05
C PRO A 140 -16.41 16.38 -4.03
N ASP A 141 -15.83 15.18 -3.94
CA ASP A 141 -14.78 14.86 -2.95
C ASP A 141 -13.36 14.95 -3.53
N GLU A 142 -13.22 15.32 -4.81
CA GLU A 142 -11.94 15.49 -5.49
C GLU A 142 -10.94 16.37 -4.70
N PRO A 143 -11.35 17.50 -4.08
CA PRO A 143 -10.44 18.28 -3.23
C PRO A 143 -9.90 17.50 -2.03
N GLN A 144 -10.71 16.61 -1.43
CA GLN A 144 -10.29 15.78 -0.30
C GLN A 144 -9.31 14.69 -0.76
N ILE A 145 -9.55 14.07 -1.91
CA ILE A 145 -8.61 13.09 -2.50
C ILE A 145 -7.27 13.78 -2.80
N SER A 146 -7.32 14.98 -3.41
CA SER A 146 -6.13 15.78 -3.71
C SER A 146 -5.36 16.15 -2.45
N ALA A 147 -6.05 16.62 -1.40
CA ALA A 147 -5.42 16.95 -0.13
C ALA A 147 -4.72 15.74 0.50
N PHE A 148 -5.38 14.57 0.50
CA PHE A 148 -4.77 13.34 1.01
C PHE A 148 -3.55 12.89 0.19
N ALA A 149 -3.62 12.99 -1.14
CA ALA A 149 -2.48 12.71 -2.02
C ALA A 149 -1.28 13.63 -1.70
N ASN A 150 -1.53 14.92 -1.46
CA ASN A 150 -0.50 15.89 -1.09
C ASN A 150 0.11 15.55 0.28
N SER A 151 -0.69 15.23 1.30
CA SER A 151 -0.17 14.80 2.61
C SER A 151 0.70 13.54 2.52
N CYS A 152 0.33 12.59 1.65
CA CYS A 152 1.16 11.42 1.37
C CYS A 152 2.48 11.81 0.68
N HIS A 153 2.44 12.74 -0.28
CA HIS A 153 3.63 13.24 -0.95
C HIS A 153 4.58 13.96 0.02
N ASP A 154 4.06 14.82 0.90
CA ASP A 154 4.86 15.53 1.90
C ASP A 154 5.54 14.57 2.87
N LEU A 155 4.82 13.53 3.32
CA LEU A 155 5.40 12.47 4.15
C LEU A 155 6.47 11.69 3.39
N CYS A 156 6.25 11.36 2.11
CA CYS A 156 7.27 10.75 1.26
C CYS A 156 8.52 11.64 1.16
N GLN A 157 8.37 12.94 0.95
CA GLN A 157 9.49 13.88 0.89
C GLN A 157 10.32 13.90 2.18
N LYS A 158 9.65 13.93 3.34
CA LYS A 158 10.29 13.83 4.65
C LYS A 158 11.07 12.52 4.81
N LEU A 159 10.48 11.39 4.42
CA LEU A 159 11.12 10.07 4.53
C LEU A 159 12.29 9.92 3.57
N LEU A 160 12.17 10.40 2.34
CA LEU A 160 13.26 10.42 1.36
C LEU A 160 14.43 11.29 1.83
N TYR A 161 14.13 12.43 2.48
CA TYR A 161 15.15 13.27 3.10
C TYR A 161 15.87 12.53 4.25
N LEU A 162 15.13 11.90 5.16
CA LEU A 162 15.71 11.13 6.27
C LEU A 162 16.56 9.94 5.76
N LEU A 163 16.09 9.22 4.73
CA LEU A 163 16.88 8.16 4.09
C LEU A 163 18.17 8.71 3.48
N GLY A 164 18.11 9.89 2.84
CA GLY A 164 19.29 10.57 2.30
C GLY A 164 20.30 10.94 3.39
N LEU A 165 19.83 11.48 4.51
CA LEU A 165 20.66 11.75 5.69
C LEU A 165 21.32 10.48 6.24
N GLY A 166 20.56 9.39 6.37
CA GLY A 166 21.06 8.12 6.91
C GLY A 166 22.11 7.47 6.01
N LEU A 167 21.99 7.67 4.69
CA LEU A 167 22.94 7.21 3.68
C LEU A 167 24.11 8.18 3.44
N GLY A 168 24.13 9.35 4.09
CA GLY A 168 25.18 10.36 3.92
C GLY A 168 25.17 11.03 2.54
N VAL A 169 24.01 11.11 1.89
CA VAL A 169 23.81 11.76 0.57
C VAL A 169 22.90 12.99 0.66
N ASP A 170 22.74 13.53 1.87
CA ASP A 170 21.96 14.73 2.17
C ASP A 170 20.54 14.68 1.59
N ASP A 171 20.14 15.68 0.80
CA ASP A 171 18.79 15.82 0.26
C ASP A 171 18.59 15.13 -1.09
N PHE A 172 19.55 14.35 -1.58
CA PHE A 172 19.58 13.79 -2.94
C PHE A 172 18.23 13.19 -3.37
N PHE A 173 17.64 12.33 -2.53
CA PHE A 173 16.37 11.67 -2.85
C PHE A 173 15.18 12.63 -2.82
N SER A 174 15.03 13.44 -1.78
CA SER A 174 13.94 14.44 -1.70
C SER A 174 14.04 15.48 -2.81
N SER A 175 15.25 15.88 -3.19
CA SER A 175 15.49 16.83 -4.28
C SER A 175 15.15 16.24 -5.65
N ALA A 176 15.31 14.92 -5.84
CA ALA A 176 14.94 14.23 -7.07
C ALA A 176 13.42 14.02 -7.22
N HIS A 177 12.67 14.13 -6.12
CA HIS A 177 11.20 13.95 -6.08
C HIS A 177 10.45 15.27 -5.84
N ASN A 178 11.14 16.41 -5.84
CA ASN A 178 10.52 17.73 -5.68
C ASN A 178 9.72 18.11 -6.93
N THR A 179 8.42 18.34 -6.75
CA THR A 179 7.47 18.67 -7.83
C THR A 179 7.63 20.07 -8.42
N GLU A 180 8.31 20.99 -7.72
CA GLU A 180 8.68 22.29 -8.28
C GLU A 180 9.67 22.18 -9.44
N LYS A 181 10.41 21.06 -9.51
CA LYS A 181 11.40 20.78 -10.57
C LYS A 181 10.80 20.02 -11.76
N GLY A 182 9.55 19.61 -11.69
CA GLY A 182 8.86 18.87 -12.75
C GLY A 182 7.72 17.99 -12.21
N ALA A 183 6.90 17.48 -13.14
CA ALA A 183 5.74 16.67 -12.79
C ALA A 183 6.12 15.41 -11.99
N SER A 184 5.35 15.11 -10.95
CA SER A 184 5.48 13.87 -10.19
C SER A 184 4.95 12.67 -10.98
N SER A 185 5.67 11.54 -10.90
CA SER A 185 5.17 10.23 -11.34
C SER A 185 4.52 9.43 -10.21
N SER A 186 4.33 10.04 -9.03
CA SER A 186 3.68 9.39 -7.89
C SER A 186 2.23 9.02 -8.21
N ILE A 187 1.79 7.88 -7.70
CA ILE A 187 0.43 7.38 -7.87
C ILE A 187 -0.19 7.14 -6.50
N LEU A 188 -1.33 7.80 -6.23
CA LEU A 188 -2.22 7.40 -5.15
C LEU A 188 -3.11 6.28 -5.69
N ARG A 189 -3.06 5.11 -5.06
CA ARG A 189 -3.80 3.92 -5.51
C ARG A 189 -4.81 3.50 -4.46
N PHE A 190 -6.08 3.60 -4.79
CA PHE A 190 -7.17 3.01 -4.01
C PHE A 190 -7.29 1.53 -4.37
N LEU A 191 -7.43 0.68 -3.35
CA LEU A 191 -7.54 -0.77 -3.52
C LEU A 191 -8.76 -1.29 -2.79
N ARG A 192 -9.48 -2.19 -3.45
CA ARG A 192 -10.54 -2.98 -2.83
C ARG A 192 -10.30 -4.45 -3.12
N TYR A 193 -10.19 -5.21 -2.05
CA TYR A 193 -10.21 -6.67 -2.11
C TYR A 193 -11.57 -7.15 -1.59
N PRO A 194 -12.40 -7.80 -2.42
CA PRO A 194 -13.73 -8.21 -2.00
C PRO A 194 -13.69 -9.21 -0.82
N PRO A 195 -14.72 -9.23 0.05
CA PRO A 195 -14.85 -10.27 1.06
C PRO A 195 -15.22 -11.60 0.40
N PRO A 196 -14.50 -12.70 0.68
CA PRO A 196 -14.72 -13.99 0.04
C PRO A 196 -16.10 -14.56 0.37
N GLU A 197 -16.67 -14.19 1.52
CA GLU A 197 -18.02 -14.62 1.93
C GLU A 197 -19.13 -13.99 1.07
N SER A 198 -18.86 -12.82 0.48
CA SER A 198 -19.84 -12.04 -0.28
C SER A 198 -19.52 -11.96 -1.78
N THR A 199 -18.46 -12.62 -2.23
CA THR A 199 -18.01 -12.55 -3.61
C THR A 199 -17.56 -13.93 -4.06
N ALA A 200 -18.14 -14.41 -5.15
CA ALA A 200 -17.75 -15.67 -5.76
C ALA A 200 -16.26 -15.63 -6.09
N HIS A 201 -15.52 -16.61 -5.60
CA HIS A 201 -14.08 -16.73 -5.76
C HIS A 201 -13.71 -18.19 -6.06
N SER A 202 -12.56 -18.38 -6.67
CA SER A 202 -11.98 -19.67 -7.04
C SER A 202 -10.78 -20.03 -6.16
N GLU A 203 -10.37 -21.30 -6.16
CA GLU A 203 -9.12 -21.72 -5.51
C GLU A 203 -7.87 -21.14 -6.18
N ASP A 204 -7.99 -20.68 -7.45
CA ASP A 204 -6.91 -20.04 -8.20
C ASP A 204 -6.84 -18.52 -7.91
N ASP A 205 -7.79 -17.95 -7.15
CA ASP A 205 -7.82 -16.52 -6.86
C ASP A 205 -6.76 -16.13 -5.84
N ILE A 206 -5.87 -15.24 -6.25
CA ILE A 206 -4.90 -14.57 -5.39
C ILE A 206 -5.26 -13.10 -5.35
N ARG A 207 -5.42 -12.53 -4.15
CA ARG A 207 -5.81 -11.11 -3.96
C ARG A 207 -4.85 -10.16 -4.69
N ALA A 208 -3.55 -10.35 -4.51
CA ALA A 208 -2.49 -9.69 -5.26
C ALA A 208 -1.31 -10.65 -5.38
N GLY A 209 -0.83 -10.91 -6.60
CA GLY A 209 0.33 -11.76 -6.85
C GLY A 209 1.61 -11.28 -6.16
N ALA A 210 2.58 -12.19 -6.02
CA ALA A 210 3.91 -11.83 -5.51
C ALA A 210 4.62 -10.86 -6.46
N HIS A 211 5.05 -9.71 -5.95
CA HIS A 211 5.70 -8.67 -6.73
C HIS A 211 6.60 -7.80 -5.86
N SER A 212 7.41 -6.97 -6.52
CA SER A 212 8.02 -5.80 -5.91
C SER A 212 7.33 -4.56 -6.47
N ASP A 213 7.10 -3.56 -5.64
CA ASP A 213 6.59 -2.28 -6.10
C ASP A 213 7.57 -1.62 -7.09
N TYR A 214 7.04 -0.67 -7.86
CA TYR A 214 7.81 0.23 -8.70
C TYR A 214 8.08 1.54 -7.96
N GLY A 215 9.18 2.20 -8.29
CA GLY A 215 9.52 3.52 -7.74
C GLY A 215 10.51 3.48 -6.58
N SER A 216 10.45 4.50 -5.73
CA SER A 216 11.44 4.76 -4.68
C SER A 216 10.99 4.23 -3.32
N ILE A 217 9.80 4.65 -2.87
CA ILE A 217 9.15 4.20 -1.65
C ILE A 217 7.63 4.08 -1.88
N THR A 218 6.97 3.22 -1.12
CA THR A 218 5.50 3.08 -1.11
C THR A 218 4.96 3.32 0.29
N LEU A 219 4.03 4.27 0.46
CA LEU A 219 3.23 4.37 1.68
C LEU A 219 2.02 3.43 1.55
N LEU A 220 1.90 2.46 2.45
CA LEU A 220 0.80 1.51 2.47
C LEU A 220 -0.02 1.62 3.76
N PHE A 221 -1.23 2.14 3.61
CA PHE A 221 -2.24 2.21 4.67
C PHE A 221 -3.16 0.98 4.58
N ARG A 222 -3.49 0.38 5.73
CA ARG A 222 -4.40 -0.77 5.81
C ARG A 222 -5.43 -0.57 6.91
N LEU A 223 -6.64 -1.08 6.69
CA LEU A 223 -7.65 -1.14 7.74
C LEU A 223 -7.22 -2.14 8.82
N LYS A 224 -7.42 -1.74 10.07
CA LYS A 224 -7.11 -2.57 11.24
C LYS A 224 -7.92 -3.88 11.20
N GLY A 225 -7.25 -4.98 11.52
CA GLY A 225 -7.88 -6.30 11.59
C GLY A 225 -8.07 -7.00 10.24
N GLN A 226 -7.65 -6.40 9.13
CA GLN A 226 -7.63 -7.05 7.82
C GLN A 226 -6.27 -7.68 7.55
N ALA A 227 -6.19 -9.01 7.67
CA ALA A 227 -5.02 -9.79 7.28
C ALA A 227 -4.94 -9.93 5.75
N GLY A 228 -3.74 -10.23 5.22
CA GLY A 228 -3.55 -10.57 3.80
C GLY A 228 -2.25 -10.10 3.18
N LEU A 229 -1.54 -9.14 3.78
CA LEU A 229 -0.19 -8.78 3.36
C LEU A 229 0.80 -9.83 3.88
N GLU A 230 1.59 -10.38 2.97
CA GLU A 230 2.71 -11.26 3.27
C GLU A 230 4.00 -10.67 2.69
N VAL A 231 5.12 -10.87 3.38
CA VAL A 231 6.43 -10.34 2.97
C VAL A 231 7.42 -11.49 2.79
N LEU A 232 8.11 -11.51 1.65
CA LEU A 232 9.18 -12.46 1.40
C LEU A 232 10.45 -12.05 2.15
N ARG A 233 10.79 -12.83 3.19
CA ARG A 233 11.95 -12.57 4.05
C ARG A 233 13.29 -12.92 3.38
N LYS A 234 14.36 -12.25 3.84
CA LYS A 234 15.76 -12.39 3.37
C LYS A 234 16.34 -13.78 3.50
N ASP A 235 15.92 -14.51 4.53
CA ASP A 235 16.32 -15.89 4.83
C ASP A 235 15.59 -16.95 3.98
N ASN A 236 14.62 -16.56 3.16
CA ASN A 236 13.94 -17.49 2.26
C ASN A 236 14.84 -17.81 1.05
N PRO A 237 15.09 -19.08 0.70
CA PRO A 237 15.90 -19.44 -0.48
C PRO A 237 15.42 -18.81 -1.81
N ALA A 238 14.12 -18.56 -1.94
CA ALA A 238 13.52 -17.88 -3.09
C ALA A 238 13.93 -16.40 -3.23
N HIS A 239 14.52 -15.81 -2.17
CA HIS A 239 14.94 -14.42 -2.11
C HIS A 239 16.15 -14.11 -3.02
N SER A 240 16.99 -15.11 -3.33
CA SER A 240 18.23 -14.95 -4.10
C SER A 240 18.05 -14.44 -5.54
N HIS A 241 16.82 -14.38 -6.04
CA HIS A 241 16.49 -14.01 -7.42
C HIS A 241 15.88 -12.60 -7.60
N GLN A 242 15.77 -11.78 -6.54
CA GLN A 242 15.19 -10.43 -6.62
C GLN A 242 16.24 -9.35 -6.28
N HIS A 243 16.61 -8.52 -7.28
CA HIS A 243 17.76 -7.61 -7.18
C HIS A 243 17.43 -6.13 -6.91
N ARG A 244 16.16 -5.71 -6.88
CA ARG A 244 15.78 -4.32 -6.55
C ARG A 244 14.44 -4.32 -5.82
N ARG A 245 14.38 -3.68 -4.65
CA ARG A 245 13.12 -3.47 -3.92
C ARG A 245 13.02 -2.02 -3.49
N PRO A 246 11.94 -1.32 -3.82
CA PRO A 246 11.60 -0.10 -3.12
C PRO A 246 11.30 -0.43 -1.65
N VAL A 247 11.43 0.58 -0.79
CA VAL A 247 11.08 0.45 0.62
C VAL A 247 9.57 0.62 0.77
N VAL A 248 8.89 -0.37 1.35
CA VAL A 248 7.46 -0.26 1.66
C VAL A 248 7.30 0.18 3.10
N ILE A 249 6.63 1.31 3.28
CA ILE A 249 6.46 1.97 4.55
C ILE A 249 4.99 1.84 4.96
N LEU A 250 4.79 1.19 6.10
CA LEU A 250 3.49 0.82 6.66
C LEU A 250 3.12 1.79 7.77
N ASP A 251 1.87 2.21 7.79
CA ASP A 251 1.32 2.93 8.94
C ASP A 251 1.11 1.97 10.13
N GLU A 252 1.69 2.28 11.29
CA GLU A 252 1.59 1.43 12.48
C GLU A 252 0.16 1.21 12.96
N ARG A 253 -0.78 2.11 12.63
CA ARG A 253 -2.18 2.01 13.07
C ARG A 253 -2.90 0.80 12.46
N ALA A 254 -2.31 0.23 11.41
CA ALA A 254 -2.75 -1.04 10.84
C ALA A 254 -2.46 -2.25 11.74
N LEU A 255 -1.57 -2.13 12.74
CA LEU A 255 -1.22 -3.23 13.63
C LEU A 255 -2.37 -3.58 14.59
N PRO A 256 -2.58 -4.87 14.89
CA PRO A 256 -3.47 -5.28 15.97
C PRO A 256 -2.95 -4.73 17.31
N GLN A 257 -3.86 -4.36 18.22
CA GLN A 257 -3.56 -3.78 19.56
C GLN A 257 -2.68 -4.65 20.49
N HIS A 258 -2.29 -5.85 20.06
CA HIS A 258 -1.53 -6.82 20.85
C HIS A 258 -0.08 -6.99 20.38
N PHE A 259 0.42 -6.11 19.49
CA PHE A 259 1.79 -6.15 18.95
C PHE A 259 2.71 -5.01 19.44
N THR A 260 2.31 -4.28 20.48
CA THR A 260 3.13 -3.27 21.18
C THR A 260 3.61 -3.78 22.53
#